data_AF-A0A957RPL0-F1
#
_entry.id   AF-A0A957RPL0-F1
#
_cell.length_a   1.000
_cell.length_b   1.000
_cell.length_c   1.000
_cell.angle_alpha   90.00
_cell.angle_beta   90.00
_cell.angle_gamma   90.00
#
_symmetry.space_group_name_H-M   'P 1'
#
loop_
_entity.id
_entity.type
_entity.pdbx_description
1 polymer ?
#
loop_
_entity_poly.entity_id
_entity_poly.type
_entity_poly.pdbx_seq_one_letter_code
_entity_poly.pdbx_strand_id
1 'polypeptide(L)'
;QRYSGNPLALQLVAQTVEEFYFGDGEAFLAAETFMFEDIRDVLARQIGRLTEPEQEILFWLAVARVPMAPYDLQARLIQKRSQREIVEALQALRRRSLLERTARGFVLQNVISEYLSERLIETICRELTPSTRGATEGRLTVTNRFALLDMGEQEYIRQSQRRLFLDPIGRY
;
A
#
# COMPACT_ATOMS: atom_id res chain seq x y z
N GLN A 1 -14.43 -10.02 -9.92
CA GLN A 1 -13.76 -10.42 -8.66
C GLN A 1 -12.78 -9.37 -8.09
N ARG A 2 -12.79 -8.09 -8.54
CA ARG A 2 -11.79 -7.07 -8.15
C ARG A 2 -11.84 -6.60 -6.69
N TYR A 3 -12.97 -6.76 -6.00
CA TYR A 3 -13.18 -6.16 -4.67
C TYR A 3 -13.46 -7.16 -3.54
N SER A 4 -13.40 -8.47 -3.85
CA SER A 4 -13.47 -9.62 -2.91
C SER A 4 -14.50 -9.56 -1.76
N GLY A 5 -15.59 -8.79 -1.90
CA GLY A 5 -16.57 -8.60 -0.83
C GLY A 5 -16.12 -7.69 0.32
N ASN A 6 -15.06 -6.89 0.15
CA ASN A 6 -14.60 -5.95 1.16
C ASN A 6 -15.61 -4.81 1.33
N PRO A 7 -16.21 -4.61 2.52
CA PRO A 7 -17.14 -3.53 2.78
C PRO A 7 -16.58 -2.14 2.46
N LEU A 8 -15.29 -1.89 2.72
CA LEU A 8 -14.64 -0.62 2.37
C LEU A 8 -14.52 -0.47 0.86
N ALA A 9 -13.99 -1.48 0.16
CA ALA A 9 -13.87 -1.41 -1.30
C ALA A 9 -15.24 -1.29 -1.98
N LEU A 10 -16.26 -1.98 -1.46
CA LEU A 10 -17.64 -1.88 -1.94
C LEU A 10 -18.25 -0.51 -1.63
N GLN A 11 -17.99 0.05 -0.46
CA GLN A 11 -18.45 1.40 -0.10
C GLN A 11 -17.78 2.45 -1.00
N LEU A 12 -16.47 2.31 -1.26
CA LEU A 12 -15.72 3.19 -2.16
C LEU A 12 -16.25 3.10 -3.59
N VAL A 13 -16.49 1.88 -4.08
CA VAL A 13 -17.07 1.65 -5.41
C VAL A 13 -18.49 2.21 -5.48
N ALA A 14 -19.33 1.95 -4.48
CA ALA A 14 -20.70 2.45 -4.44
C ALA A 14 -20.74 3.98 -4.49
N GLN A 15 -19.91 4.65 -3.69
CA GLN A 15 -19.81 6.10 -3.69
C GLN A 15 -19.32 6.62 -5.06
N THR A 16 -18.31 5.98 -5.65
CA THR A 16 -17.77 6.37 -6.97
C THR A 16 -18.80 6.19 -8.09
N VAL A 17 -19.56 5.09 -8.06
CA VAL A 17 -20.64 4.80 -9.02
C VAL A 17 -21.75 5.85 -8.93
N GLU A 18 -22.13 6.24 -7.72
CA GLU A 18 -23.17 7.23 -7.49
C GLU A 18 -22.73 8.64 -7.93
N GLU A 19 -21.50 9.04 -7.62
CA GLU A 19 -20.99 10.39 -7.90
C GLU A 19 -20.63 10.61 -9.39
N PHE A 20 -20.04 9.62 -10.08
CA PHE A 20 -19.45 9.81 -11.41
C PHE A 20 -20.15 9.05 -12.53
N TYR A 21 -20.86 7.99 -12.17
CA TYR A 21 -21.60 7.16 -13.12
C TYR A 21 -23.11 7.28 -12.92
N PHE A 22 -23.57 8.22 -12.08
CA PHE A 22 -24.98 8.47 -11.79
C PHE A 22 -25.76 7.21 -11.38
N GLY A 23 -25.09 6.28 -10.68
CA GLY A 23 -25.67 5.01 -10.28
C GLY A 23 -25.52 3.86 -11.30
N ASP A 24 -24.93 4.11 -12.48
CA ASP A 24 -24.74 3.09 -13.52
C ASP A 24 -23.50 2.23 -13.24
N GLY A 25 -23.74 1.09 -12.60
CA GLY A 25 -22.71 0.09 -12.32
C GLY A 25 -22.16 -0.61 -13.56
N GLU A 26 -22.91 -0.70 -14.67
CA GLU A 26 -22.42 -1.33 -15.89
C GLU A 26 -21.46 -0.41 -16.64
N ALA A 27 -21.78 0.89 -16.74
CA ALA A 27 -20.89 1.90 -17.28
C ALA A 27 -19.57 2.00 -16.46
N PHE A 28 -19.67 1.88 -15.13
CA PHE A 28 -18.51 1.83 -14.24
C PHE A 28 -17.62 0.60 -14.52
N LEU A 29 -18.21 -0.59 -14.69
CA LEU A 29 -17.45 -1.81 -14.97
C LEU A 29 -16.84 -1.80 -16.38
N ALA A 30 -17.51 -1.19 -17.35
CA ALA A 30 -17.05 -1.07 -18.74
C ALA A 30 -15.89 -0.10 -18.93
N ALA A 31 -15.70 0.86 -18.03
CA ALA A 31 -14.67 1.89 -18.15
C ALA A 31 -13.22 1.38 -18.04
N GLU A 32 -12.97 0.11 -17.71
CA GLU A 32 -11.66 -0.58 -17.61
C GLU A 32 -10.51 0.21 -16.94
N THR A 33 -10.81 1.25 -16.17
CA THR A 33 -9.78 2.18 -15.69
C THR A 33 -9.19 1.68 -14.38
N PHE A 34 -7.88 1.48 -14.39
CA PHE A 34 -7.06 1.20 -13.20
C PHE A 34 -7.22 2.38 -12.22
N MET A 35 -8.06 2.20 -11.21
CA MET A 35 -8.14 3.02 -10.00
C MET A 35 -8.37 4.53 -10.22
N PHE A 36 -9.64 4.94 -10.27
CA PHE A 36 -10.10 6.33 -10.38
C PHE A 36 -9.46 7.27 -9.35
N GLU A 37 -9.25 8.53 -9.77
CA GLU A 37 -8.72 9.63 -8.94
C GLU A 37 -9.50 9.81 -7.63
N ASP A 38 -10.82 9.63 -7.65
CA ASP A 38 -11.67 9.74 -6.46
C ASP A 38 -11.43 8.60 -5.45
N ILE A 39 -11.19 7.38 -5.94
CA ILE A 39 -10.81 6.25 -5.07
C ILE A 39 -9.42 6.51 -4.48
N ARG A 40 -8.49 7.05 -5.27
CA ARG A 40 -7.16 7.44 -4.79
C ARG A 40 -7.27 8.50 -3.69
N ASP A 41 -8.13 9.50 -3.84
CA ASP A 41 -8.33 10.55 -2.85
C ASP A 41 -8.95 10.04 -1.55
N VAL A 42 -9.91 9.12 -1.64
CA VAL A 42 -10.47 8.50 -0.43
C VAL A 42 -9.40 7.65 0.27
N LEU A 43 -8.65 6.84 -0.47
CA LEU A 43 -7.56 6.04 0.09
C LEU A 43 -6.45 6.92 0.69
N ALA A 44 -6.11 8.03 0.04
CA ALA A 44 -5.17 9.03 0.53
C ALA A 44 -5.63 9.60 1.88
N ARG A 45 -6.91 9.99 2.00
CA ARG A 45 -7.49 10.50 3.25
C ARG A 45 -7.52 9.43 4.34
N GLN A 46 -7.89 8.20 4.02
CA GLN A 46 -7.95 7.10 4.99
C GLN A 46 -6.56 6.75 5.52
N ILE A 47 -5.56 6.65 4.63
CA ILE A 47 -4.18 6.33 4.99
C ILE A 47 -3.51 7.52 5.70
N GLY A 48 -3.82 8.76 5.31
CA GLY A 48 -3.29 9.96 5.95
C GLY A 48 -3.72 10.14 7.42
N ARG A 49 -4.81 9.50 7.84
CA ARG A 49 -5.30 9.48 9.24
C ARG A 49 -4.71 8.35 10.08
N LEU A 50 -3.79 7.57 9.53
CA LEU A 50 -3.12 6.50 10.25
C LEU A 50 -1.96 7.06 11.07
N THR A 51 -1.73 6.46 12.22
CA THR A 51 -0.57 6.69 13.06
C THR A 51 0.71 6.21 12.37
N GLU A 52 1.88 6.68 12.82
CA GLU A 52 3.16 6.27 12.24
C GLU A 52 3.36 4.73 12.20
N PRO A 53 3.06 3.97 13.28
CA PRO A 53 3.19 2.51 13.25
C PRO A 53 2.26 1.83 12.25
N GLU A 54 1.02 2.34 12.12
CA GLU A 54 0.03 1.82 11.17
C GLU A 54 0.50 2.06 9.72
N GLN A 55 0.99 3.26 9.40
CA GLN A 55 1.51 3.57 8.07
C GLN A 55 2.74 2.72 7.74
N GLU A 56 3.68 2.58 8.67
CA GLU A 56 4.90 1.80 8.45
C GLU A 56 4.61 0.32 8.19
N ILE A 57 3.66 -0.26 8.94
CA ILE A 57 3.20 -1.64 8.71
C ILE A 57 2.53 -1.78 7.33
N LEU A 58 1.67 -0.83 6.94
CA LEU A 58 1.04 -0.87 5.61
C LEU A 58 2.07 -0.85 4.49
N PHE A 59 3.08 0.02 4.57
CA PHE A 59 4.12 0.11 3.56
C PHE A 59 4.97 -1.17 3.51
N TRP A 60 5.33 -1.75 4.66
CA TRP A 60 6.03 -3.04 4.68
C TRP A 60 5.24 -4.15 4.02
N LEU A 61 3.94 -4.25 4.28
CA LEU A 61 3.08 -5.24 3.64
C LEU A 61 2.91 -4.97 2.13
N ALA A 62 2.90 -3.71 1.71
CA ALA A 62 2.83 -3.31 0.29
C ALA A 62 4.07 -3.76 -0.48
N VAL A 63 5.25 -3.62 0.13
CA VAL A 63 6.52 -4.04 -0.48
C VAL A 63 6.69 -5.56 -0.44
N ALA A 64 6.33 -6.20 0.68
CA ALA A 64 6.46 -7.65 0.83
C ALA A 64 5.56 -8.43 -0.14
N ARG A 65 4.35 -7.92 -0.45
CA ARG A 65 3.34 -8.56 -1.31
C ARG A 65 2.96 -9.99 -0.89
N VAL A 66 3.27 -10.37 0.35
CA VAL A 66 2.96 -11.67 0.94
C VAL A 66 2.43 -11.50 2.37
N PRO A 67 1.66 -12.47 2.89
CA PRO A 67 1.22 -12.42 4.28
C PRO A 67 2.39 -12.47 5.25
N MET A 68 2.37 -11.60 6.25
CA MET A 68 3.43 -11.50 7.26
C MET A 68 2.88 -11.71 8.68
N ALA A 69 3.61 -12.49 9.49
CA ALA A 69 3.28 -12.60 10.90
C ALA A 69 3.71 -11.33 11.66
N PRO A 70 3.09 -11.02 12.81
CA PRO A 70 3.49 -9.87 13.62
C PRO A 70 4.98 -9.85 14.01
N TYR A 71 5.57 -11.03 14.26
CA TYR A 71 7.00 -11.16 14.56
C TYR A 71 7.90 -10.80 13.37
N ASP A 72 7.52 -11.22 12.16
CA ASP A 72 8.27 -10.90 10.93
C ASP A 72 8.20 -9.40 10.63
N LEU A 73 7.05 -8.78 10.87
CA LEU A 73 6.89 -7.32 10.78
C LEU A 73 7.79 -6.61 11.79
N GLN A 74 7.83 -7.07 13.04
CA GLN A 74 8.70 -6.49 14.08
C GLN A 74 10.17 -6.48 13.66
N ALA A 75 10.65 -7.58 13.08
CA ALA A 75 12.04 -7.71 12.64
C ALA A 75 12.41 -6.75 11.49
N ARG A 76 11.42 -6.26 10.74
CA ARG A 76 11.62 -5.35 9.59
C ARG A 76 11.41 -3.88 9.94
N LEU A 77 10.77 -3.56 11.07
CA LEU A 77 10.59 -2.18 11.52
C LEU A 77 11.93 -1.55 11.91
N ILE A 78 12.16 -0.32 11.46
CA ILE A 78 13.40 0.42 11.72
C ILE A 78 13.45 0.88 13.17
N GLN A 79 12.33 1.40 13.67
CA GLN A 79 12.15 1.67 15.08
C GLN A 79 11.75 0.37 15.77
N LYS A 80 12.57 -0.08 16.73
CA LYS A 80 12.26 -1.25 17.56
C LYS A 80 11.02 -0.96 18.41
N ARG A 81 9.84 -1.31 17.90
CA ARG A 81 8.57 -1.21 18.62
C ARG A 81 8.29 -2.50 19.38
N SER A 82 7.54 -2.39 20.46
CA SER A 82 7.11 -3.54 21.23
C SER A 82 6.13 -4.40 20.42
N GLN A 83 6.08 -5.69 20.73
CA GLN A 83 5.13 -6.61 20.09
C GLN A 83 3.67 -6.17 20.30
N ARG A 84 3.39 -5.52 21.45
CA ARG A 84 2.09 -4.99 21.79
C ARG A 84 1.66 -3.89 20.81
N GLU A 85 2.53 -2.91 20.54
CA GLU A 85 2.24 -1.80 19.62
C GLU A 85 1.96 -2.30 18.20
N ILE A 86 2.70 -3.32 17.75
CA ILE A 86 2.50 -3.92 16.42
C ILE A 86 1.13 -4.61 16.34
N VAL A 87 0.76 -5.37 17.36
CA VAL A 87 -0.54 -6.03 17.41
C VAL A 87 -1.69 -5.01 17.48
N GLU A 88 -1.54 -3.94 18.26
CA GLU A 88 -2.53 -2.86 18.35
C GLU A 88 -2.72 -2.16 16.99
N ALA A 89 -1.62 -1.85 16.29
CA ALA A 89 -1.65 -1.27 14.95
C ALA A 89 -2.29 -2.22 13.92
N LEU A 90 -1.93 -3.51 13.91
CA LEU A 90 -2.55 -4.51 13.03
C LEU A 90 -4.05 -4.66 13.29
N GLN A 91 -4.48 -4.63 14.56
CA GLN A 91 -5.90 -4.66 14.92
C GLN A 91 -6.64 -3.40 14.46
N ALA A 92 -6.03 -2.22 14.59
CA ALA A 92 -6.60 -0.97 14.11
C ALA A 92 -6.75 -0.95 12.58
N LEU A 93 -5.70 -1.36 11.85
CA LEU A 93 -5.73 -1.50 10.40
C LEU A 93 -6.79 -2.50 9.93
N ARG A 94 -6.95 -3.63 10.62
CA ARG A 94 -7.99 -4.63 10.32
C ARG A 94 -9.39 -4.08 10.57
N ARG A 95 -9.61 -3.33 11.67
CA ARG A 95 -10.91 -2.68 11.95
C ARG A 95 -11.29 -1.67 10.88
N ARG A 96 -10.31 -1.05 10.22
CA ARG A 96 -10.50 -0.15 9.07
C ARG A 96 -10.61 -0.89 7.73
N SER A 97 -10.66 -2.22 7.74
CA SER A 97 -10.74 -3.07 6.53
C SER A 97 -9.60 -2.83 5.53
N LEU A 98 -8.40 -2.48 6.01
CA LEU A 98 -7.20 -2.29 5.18
C LEU A 98 -6.37 -3.57 5.04
N LEU A 99 -6.59 -4.54 5.93
CA LEU A 99 -5.87 -5.82 5.98
C LEU A 99 -6.82 -7.01 5.87
N GLU A 100 -6.29 -8.09 5.31
CA GLU A 100 -6.84 -9.44 5.38
C GLU A 100 -6.01 -10.29 6.32
N ARG A 101 -6.68 -11.21 7.04
CA ARG A 101 -6.01 -12.22 7.86
C ARG A 101 -6.01 -13.54 7.12
N THR A 102 -4.83 -14.14 6.98
CA THR A 102 -4.62 -15.47 6.41
C THR A 102 -4.15 -16.44 7.50
N ALA A 103 -3.98 -17.71 7.14
CA ALA A 103 -3.34 -18.70 8.01
C ALA A 103 -1.88 -18.36 8.33
N ARG A 104 -1.20 -17.60 7.46
CA ARG A 104 0.24 -17.31 7.55
C ARG A 104 0.55 -15.93 8.12
N GLY A 105 -0.45 -15.08 8.31
CA GLY A 105 -0.26 -13.72 8.80
C GLY A 105 -1.24 -12.71 8.19
N PHE A 106 -0.86 -11.44 8.21
CA PHE A 106 -1.63 -10.33 7.68
C PHE A 106 -1.12 -9.93 6.30
N VAL A 107 -2.03 -9.62 5.40
CA VAL A 107 -1.72 -9.13 4.06
C VAL A 107 -2.60 -7.93 3.74
N LEU A 108 -2.15 -7.07 2.84
CA LEU A 108 -3.01 -6.03 2.29
C LEU A 108 -4.05 -6.63 1.38
N GLN A 109 -5.17 -5.94 1.29
CA GLN A 109 -6.10 -6.19 0.19
C GLN A 109 -5.51 -5.69 -1.13
N ASN A 110 -5.85 -6.36 -2.22
CA ASN A 110 -5.31 -6.04 -3.54
C ASN A 110 -5.46 -4.56 -3.89
N VAL A 111 -6.66 -3.98 -3.71
CA VAL A 111 -6.92 -2.55 -3.98
C VAL A 111 -5.99 -1.63 -3.19
N ILE A 112 -5.74 -1.93 -1.92
CA ILE A 112 -4.85 -1.14 -1.06
C ILE A 112 -3.40 -1.31 -1.48
N SER A 113 -3.01 -2.54 -1.83
CA SER A 113 -1.66 -2.86 -2.25
C SER A 113 -1.29 -2.20 -3.58
N GLU A 114 -2.21 -2.13 -4.55
CA GLU A 114 -1.98 -1.43 -5.82
C GLU A 114 -1.80 0.07 -5.59
N TYR A 115 -2.73 0.69 -4.84
CA TYR A 115 -2.63 2.12 -4.48
C TYR A 115 -1.30 2.46 -3.79
N LEU A 116 -0.93 1.68 -2.76
CA LEU A 116 0.31 1.92 -2.03
C LEU A 116 1.55 1.72 -2.90
N SER A 117 1.52 0.76 -3.83
CA SER A 117 2.66 0.51 -4.74
C SER A 117 2.87 1.69 -5.69
N GLU A 118 1.80 2.18 -6.32
CA GLU A 118 1.86 3.37 -7.18
C GLU A 118 2.38 4.59 -6.40
N ARG A 119 1.84 4.82 -5.20
CA ARG A 119 2.23 5.95 -4.36
C ARG A 119 3.69 5.86 -3.87
N LEU A 120 4.17 4.64 -3.61
CA LEU A 120 5.58 4.38 -3.29
C LEU A 120 6.47 4.76 -4.47
N ILE A 121 6.15 4.31 -5.68
CA ILE A 121 6.90 4.62 -6.91
C ILE A 121 6.93 6.14 -7.13
N GLU A 122 5.78 6.82 -7.08
CA GLU A 122 5.70 8.27 -7.23
C GLU A 122 6.56 9.02 -6.21
N THR A 123 6.57 8.55 -4.95
CA THR A 123 7.38 9.13 -3.89
C THR A 123 8.87 8.94 -4.16
N ILE A 124 9.27 7.73 -4.55
CA ILE A 124 10.67 7.41 -4.86
C ILE A 124 11.16 8.19 -6.09
N CYS A 125 10.40 8.21 -7.18
CA CYS A 125 10.76 8.98 -8.39
C CYS A 125 10.97 10.46 -8.07
N ARG A 126 10.11 11.05 -7.25
CA ARG A 126 10.21 12.45 -6.79
C ARG A 126 11.40 12.71 -5.85
N GLU A 127 11.72 11.77 -4.96
CA GLU A 127 12.93 11.83 -4.12
C GLU A 127 14.21 11.77 -4.97
N LEU A 128 14.20 11.01 -6.06
CA LEU A 128 15.36 10.82 -6.94
C LEU A 128 15.58 11.98 -7.93
N THR A 129 14.57 12.83 -8.19
CA THR A 129 14.67 13.92 -9.16
C THR A 129 15.60 15.04 -8.64
N PRO A 130 16.54 15.57 -9.46
CA PRO A 130 17.57 16.50 -9.00
C PRO A 130 17.05 17.82 -8.41
N SER A 131 15.86 18.28 -8.80
CA SER A 131 15.21 19.51 -8.31
C SER A 131 14.77 19.45 -6.84
N THR A 132 14.62 18.25 -6.26
CA THR A 132 14.19 18.06 -4.87
C THR A 132 15.36 17.86 -3.89
N ARG A 133 16.60 17.73 -4.42
CA ARG A 133 17.81 17.47 -3.61
C ARG A 133 18.22 18.66 -2.72
N GLY A 134 17.71 19.86 -2.99
CA GLY A 134 17.95 21.07 -2.16
C GLY A 134 16.85 21.39 -1.14
N ALA A 135 15.64 20.85 -1.31
CA ALA A 135 14.51 21.10 -0.39
C ALA A 135 14.31 19.97 0.64
N THR A 136 15.03 18.86 0.46
CA THR A 136 14.94 17.65 1.30
C THR A 136 16.23 17.46 2.09
N GLU A 137 16.73 18.52 2.73
CA GLU A 137 17.73 18.38 3.79
C GLU A 137 17.12 17.52 4.92
N GLY A 138 17.47 16.24 4.93
CA GLY A 138 17.25 15.34 6.08
C GLY A 138 16.05 14.40 6.04
N ARG A 139 15.27 14.30 4.95
CA ARG A 139 14.13 13.35 4.88
C ARG A 139 14.34 12.28 3.81
N LEU A 140 15.25 11.35 4.08
CA LEU A 140 15.32 10.04 3.41
C LEU A 140 14.13 9.19 3.91
N THR A 141 12.96 9.32 3.28
CA THR A 141 11.68 8.87 3.89
C THR A 141 11.22 7.47 3.51
N VAL A 142 11.44 6.98 2.29
CA VAL A 142 10.94 5.65 1.87
C VAL A 142 12.07 4.76 1.34
N THR A 143 12.93 5.33 0.50
CA THR A 143 14.06 4.65 -0.15
C THR A 143 15.05 4.01 0.82
N ASN A 144 15.29 4.63 1.98
CA ASN A 144 16.17 4.11 3.03
C ASN A 144 15.43 3.29 4.09
N ARG A 145 14.08 3.33 4.09
CA ARG A 145 13.25 2.69 5.11
C ARG A 145 12.73 1.31 4.69
N PHE A 146 12.55 1.08 3.39
CA PHE A 146 11.97 -0.16 2.87
C PHE A 146 12.92 -0.81 1.88
N ALA A 147 13.23 -2.09 2.10
CA ALA A 147 13.97 -2.89 1.14
C ALA A 147 13.04 -3.22 -0.04
N LEU A 148 13.13 -2.45 -1.13
CA LEU A 148 12.30 -2.62 -2.34
C LEU A 148 12.54 -3.96 -3.04
N LEU A 149 13.69 -4.58 -2.77
CA LEU A 149 13.97 -5.97 -3.08
C LEU A 149 14.44 -6.66 -1.80
N ASP A 150 13.81 -7.77 -1.49
CA ASP A 150 14.35 -8.71 -0.52
C ASP A 150 15.05 -9.87 -1.26
N MET A 151 16.39 -9.89 -1.20
CA MET A 151 17.19 -10.92 -1.84
C MET A 151 17.06 -12.29 -1.16
N GLY A 152 16.52 -12.37 0.06
CA GLY A 152 16.26 -13.62 0.78
C GLY A 152 14.93 -14.29 0.48
N GLU A 153 14.01 -13.61 -0.21
CA GLU A 153 12.67 -14.12 -0.51
C GLU A 153 12.62 -15.05 -1.74
N GLN A 154 11.51 -15.77 -1.92
CA GLN A 154 11.32 -16.68 -3.05
C GLN A 154 11.40 -15.94 -4.39
N GLU A 155 11.94 -16.61 -5.41
CA GLU A 155 12.20 -16.03 -6.74
C GLU A 155 10.97 -15.35 -7.37
N TYR A 156 9.77 -15.92 -7.18
CA TYR A 156 8.53 -15.30 -7.70
C TYR A 156 8.19 -13.96 -7.02
N ILE A 157 8.48 -13.83 -5.72
CA ILE A 157 8.26 -12.59 -4.96
C ILE A 157 9.25 -11.54 -5.46
N ARG A 158 10.51 -11.92 -5.62
CA ARG A 158 11.57 -11.06 -6.13
C ARG A 158 11.27 -10.55 -7.54
N GLN A 159 10.77 -11.41 -8.44
CA GLN A 159 10.36 -10.99 -9.79
C GLN A 159 9.17 -10.04 -9.75
N SER A 160 8.20 -10.26 -8.86
CA SER A 160 7.06 -9.36 -8.66
C SER A 160 7.52 -7.98 -8.16
N GLN A 161 8.35 -7.95 -7.12
CA GLN A 161 8.94 -6.73 -6.56
C GLN A 161 9.75 -5.97 -7.61
N ARG A 162 10.57 -6.67 -8.41
CA ARG A 162 11.34 -6.05 -9.50
C ARG A 162 10.44 -5.41 -10.55
N ARG A 163 9.41 -6.11 -11.03
CA ARG A 163 8.48 -5.58 -12.03
C ARG A 163 7.67 -4.39 -11.53
N LEU A 164 7.28 -4.42 -10.26
CA LEU A 164 6.43 -3.39 -9.66
C LEU A 164 7.23 -2.16 -9.26
N PHE A 165 8.41 -2.32 -8.66
CA PHE A 165 9.17 -1.20 -8.11
C PHE A 165 10.35 -0.80 -9.00
N LEU A 166 11.16 -1.74 -9.47
CA LEU A 166 12.41 -1.41 -10.16
C LEU A 166 12.24 -1.08 -11.64
N ASP A 167 11.42 -1.83 -12.37
CA ASP A 167 11.23 -1.60 -13.80
C ASP A 167 10.62 -0.20 -14.08
N PRO A 168 9.65 0.33 -13.30
CA PRO A 168 9.15 1.69 -13.48
C PRO A 168 10.18 2.77 -13.09
N ILE A 169 10.95 2.56 -12.02
CA ILE A 169 11.99 3.51 -11.59
C ILE A 169 13.11 3.61 -12.63
N GLY A 170 13.52 2.48 -13.23
CA GLY A 170 14.59 2.47 -14.23
C GLY A 170 14.22 3.05 -15.59
N ARG A 171 12.94 3.39 -15.82
CA ARG A 171 12.44 4.06 -17.03
C ARG A 171 12.32 5.58 -16.90
N TYR A 172 12.48 6.10 -15.68
CA TYR A 172 12.57 7.52 -15.38
C TYR A 172 14.01 8.02 -15.50
#